data_AF-A0A6I2MDP4-F1
#
_entry.id   AF-A0A6I2MDP4-F1
#
_cell.length_a   1.000
_cell.length_b   1.000
_cell.length_c   1.000
_cell.angle_alpha   90.00
_cell.angle_beta   90.00
_cell.angle_gamma   90.00
#
_symmetry.space_group_name_H-M   'P 1'
#
loop_
_entity.id
_entity.type
_entity.pdbx_description
1 polymer ?
#
loop_
_entity_poly.entity_id
_entity_poly.type
_entity_poly.pdbx_seq_one_letter_code
_entity_poly.pdbx_strand_id
1 'polypeptide(L)' 'MRSAMCQCIGRWGLLGLRFQSPFGRDLWFFPTEIRQNSVSGYTWQGGLSQRARYNYSEIRNFICST' A
#
# COMPACT_ATOMS: atom_id res chain seq x y z
N MET A 1 3.55 -0.38 -11.73
CA MET A 1 3.07 -0.42 -10.33
C MET A 1 1.72 -1.09 -10.20
N ARG A 2 0.67 -0.61 -10.88
CA ARG A 2 -0.66 -1.24 -10.87
C ARG A 2 -0.63 -2.75 -11.15
N SER A 3 0.08 -3.19 -12.19
CA SER A 3 0.23 -4.62 -12.53
C SER A 3 0.85 -5.45 -11.41
N ALA A 4 1.95 -4.97 -10.81
CA ALA A 4 2.60 -5.62 -9.68
C ALA A 4 1.67 -5.70 -8.47
N MET A 5 0.92 -4.64 -8.17
CA MET A 5 -0.04 -4.65 -7.07
C MET A 5 -1.26 -5.54 -7.33
N CYS A 6 -1.71 -5.71 -8.57
CA CYS A 6 -2.77 -6.67 -8.91
C CYS A 6 -2.37 -8.10 -8.51
N GLN A 7 -1.10 -8.48 -8.71
CA GLN A 7 -0.60 -9.80 -8.31
C GLN A 7 -0.49 -9.97 -6.79
N CYS A 8 -0.57 -8.86 -6.06
CA CYS A 8 -0.43 -8.78 -4.61
C CYS A 8 -1.73 -8.51 -3.87
N ILE A 9 -2.87 -8.43 -4.57
CA ILE A 9 -4.18 -8.29 -3.93
C ILE A 9 -4.36 -9.41 -2.90
N GLY A 10 -4.81 -9.04 -1.70
CA GLY A 10 -5.06 -10.01 -0.63
C GLY A 10 -3.82 -10.56 0.07
N ARG A 11 -2.65 -9.94 -0.13
CA ARG A 11 -1.40 -10.27 0.59
C ARG A 11 -0.79 -9.01 1.19
N TRP A 12 -0.03 -9.17 2.27
CA TRP A 12 0.77 -8.06 2.79
C TRP A 12 1.92 -7.71 1.83
N GLY A 13 2.34 -6.45 1.85
CA GLY A 13 3.51 -6.00 1.14
C GLY A 13 4.10 -4.76 1.78
N LEU A 14 5.38 -4.52 1.54
CA LEU A 14 6.05 -3.32 1.97
C LEU A 14 5.77 -2.19 0.97
N LEU A 15 5.09 -1.16 1.42
CA LEU A 15 4.78 0.04 0.66
C LEU A 15 5.74 1.16 1.04
N GLY A 16 6.50 1.64 0.05
CA GLY A 16 7.30 2.85 0.17
C GLY A 16 6.57 4.02 -0.49
N LEU A 17 6.35 5.08 0.26
CA LEU A 17 5.76 6.33 -0.21
C LEU A 17 6.83 7.35 -0.57
N ARG A 18 6.50 8.24 -1.51
CA ARG A 18 7.36 9.37 -1.90
C ARG A 18 7.39 10.46 -0.83
N PHE A 19 6.29 10.64 -0.13
CA PHE A 19 6.11 11.63 0.93
C PHE A 19 5.74 10.95 2.25
N GLN A 20 5.99 11.64 3.36
CA GLN A 20 5.60 11.18 4.69
C GLN A 20 4.07 11.08 4.76
N SER A 21 3.53 9.91 5.08
CA SER A 21 2.13 9.77 5.47
C SER A 21 1.99 9.74 7.01
N PRO A 22 0.77 9.88 7.56
CA PRO A 22 0.51 9.67 8.98
C PRO A 22 0.98 8.29 9.49
N PHE A 23 1.09 7.32 8.57
CA PHE A 23 1.51 5.94 8.83
C PHE A 23 3.02 5.73 8.68
N GLY A 24 3.77 6.81 8.43
CA GLY A 24 5.18 6.75 8.03
C GLY A 24 5.36 6.76 6.52
N ARG A 25 6.62 6.60 6.10
CA ARG A 25 7.01 6.58 4.68
C ARG A 25 7.10 5.17 4.12
N ASP A 26 7.66 4.25 4.90
CA ASP A 26 7.79 2.85 4.54
C ASP A 26 6.94 2.05 5.54
N LEU A 27 5.91 1.36 5.06
CA LEU A 27 4.88 0.72 5.91
C LEU A 27 4.38 -0.60 5.32
N TRP A 28 3.85 -1.45 6.19
CA TRP A 28 3.13 -2.65 5.76
C TRP A 28 1.75 -2.28 5.25
N PHE A 29 1.44 -2.71 4.03
CA PHE A 29 0.19 -2.41 3.35
C PHE A 29 -0.41 -3.68 2.74
N PHE A 30 -1.71 -3.85 2.95
CA PHE A 30 -2.54 -4.95 2.45
C PHE A 30 -3.52 -4.41 1.41
N PRO A 31 -3.20 -4.44 0.10
CA PRO A 31 -4.09 -3.96 -0.94
C PRO A 31 -5.34 -4.84 -1.05
N THR A 32 -6.52 -4.19 -1.04
CA THR A 32 -7.81 -4.84 -1.21
C THR A 32 -8.54 -4.39 -2.46
N GLU A 33 -8.26 -3.18 -2.96
CA GLU A 33 -8.91 -2.64 -4.14
C GLU A 33 -7.92 -1.88 -5.01
N ILE A 34 -7.78 -2.32 -6.26
CA ILE A 34 -6.92 -1.71 -7.27
C ILE A 34 -7.79 -0.90 -8.23
N ARG A 35 -7.62 0.43 -8.21
CA ARG A 35 -8.26 1.34 -9.16
C ARG A 35 -7.24 1.83 -10.19
N GLN A 36 -7.73 2.55 -11.19
CA GLN A 36 -6.91 3.02 -12.31
C GLN A 36 -5.73 3.91 -11.86
N ASN A 37 -5.96 4.79 -10.88
CA ASN A 37 -4.97 5.76 -10.40
C ASN A 37 -4.59 5.61 -8.92
N SER A 38 -5.24 4.69 -8.21
CA SER A 38 -5.05 4.52 -6.77
C SER A 38 -5.21 3.08 -6.34
N VAL A 39 -4.68 2.77 -5.18
CA VAL A 39 -4.91 1.52 -4.47
C VAL A 39 -5.49 1.83 -3.08
N SER A 40 -6.49 1.05 -2.69
CA SER A 40 -7.05 1.08 -1.34
C SER A 40 -6.72 -0.24 -0.63
N GLY A 41 -6.59 -0.16 0.68
CA GLY A 41 -6.21 -1.32 1.48
C GLY A 41 -6.18 -1.01 2.96
N TYR A 42 -5.43 -1.82 3.69
CA TYR A 42 -5.18 -1.64 5.11
C TYR A 42 -3.69 -1.46 5.36
N THR A 43 -3.34 -0.56 6.27
CA THR A 43 -2.01 -0.46 6.84
C THR A 43 -2.03 -0.94 8.28
N TRP A 44 -0.92 -1.52 8.75
CA TRP A 44 -0.78 -1.92 10.15
C TRP A 44 0.02 -0.87 10.91
N GLN A 45 -0.61 -0.19 11.87
CA GLN A 45 0.06 0.79 12.72
C GLN A 45 -0.41 0.64 14.17
N GLY A 46 0.52 0.54 15.11
CA GLY A 46 0.22 0.52 16.54
C GLY A 46 -0.68 -0.64 17.00
N GLY A 47 -0.62 -1.80 16.32
CA GLY A 47 -1.43 -2.97 16.66
C GLY A 47 -2.86 -2.97 16.09
N LEU A 48 -3.19 -1.98 15.25
CA LEU A 48 -4.50 -1.87 14.59
C LEU A 48 -4.32 -1.78 13.08
N SER A 49 -5.26 -2.41 12.35
CA SER A 49 -5.40 -2.22 10.90
C SER A 49 -6.20 -0.96 10.61
N GLN A 50 -5.61 -0.01 9.92
CA GLN A 50 -6.29 1.21 9.48
C GLN A 50 -6.51 1.20 7.97
N ARG A 51 -7.70 1.64 7.53
CA ARG A 51 -7.98 1.75 6.10
C ARG A 51 -7.17 2.90 5.52
N ALA A 52 -6.48 2.65 4.42
CA ALA A 52 -5.67 3.64 3.72
C ALA A 52 -5.92 3.59 2.22
N ARG A 53 -5.73 4.73 1.57
CA ARG A 53 -5.79 4.87 0.11
C ARG A 53 -4.61 5.71 -0.33
N TYR A 54 -3.92 5.25 -1.37
CA TYR A 54 -2.77 5.93 -1.95
C TYR A 54 -2.93 6.00 -3.46
N ASN A 55 -2.66 7.17 -4.05
CA ASN A 55 -2.52 7.29 -5.48
C ASN A 55 -1.17 6.73 -5.92
N TYR A 56 -1.07 6.17 -7.13
CA TYR A 56 0.22 5.64 -7.61
C TYR A 56 1.31 6.71 -7.72
N SER A 57 0.93 7.98 -7.86
CA SER A 57 1.85 9.11 -7.81
C SER A 57 2.50 9.32 -6.44
N GLU A 58 1.84 8.90 -5.36
CA GLU A 58 2.35 9.00 -3.99
C GLU A 58 3.24 7.80 -3.62
N ILE A 59 3.20 6.73 -4.41
CA ILE A 59 3.94 5.51 -4.15
C ILE A 59 5.29 5.57 -4.85
N ARG A 60 6.35 5.32 -4.09
CA ARG A 60 7.72 5.17 -4.59
C ARG A 60 7.94 3.75 -5.08
N ASN A 61 7.59 2.76 -4.26
CA ASN A 61 7.79 1.34 -4.54
C ASN A 61 6.80 0.49 -3.73
N PHE A 62 6.54 -0.72 -4.21
CA PHE A 62 5.75 -1.70 -3.48
C PHE A 62 6.32 -3.09 -3.72
N ILE A 63 6.57 -3.83 -2.63
CA ILE A 63 7.16 -5.17 -2.67
C ILE A 63 6.18 -6.12 -1.98
N CYS A 64 5.65 -7.08 -2.73
CA CYS A 64 4.84 -8.16 -2.17
C CYS A 64 5.63 -8.97 -1.15
N SER A 65 5.06 -9.30 0.01
CA SER A 65 5.59 -10.44 0.76
C SER A 65 5.28 -11.72 0.00
N THR A 66 6.26 -12.61 -0.13
CA THR A 66 6.11 -13.95 -0.71
C THR A 66 4.99 -14.75 -0.05
#